data_AF-A0A538CWI4-F1
#
_entry.id   AF-A0A538CWI4-F1
#
_cell.length_a   1.000
_cell.length_b   1.000
_cell.length_c   1.000
_cell.angle_alpha   90.00
_cell.angle_beta   90.00
_cell.angle_gamma   90.00
#
_symmetry.space_group_name_H-M   'P 1'
#
loop_
_entity.id
_entity.type
_entity.pdbx_description
1 polymer ?
#
loop_
_entity_poly.entity_id
_entity_poly.type
_entity_poly.pdbx_seq_one_letter_code
_entity_poly.pdbx_strand_id
1 'polypeptide(L)'
;MEKQEGEIVDERGNHLGTHGGFWRFTPGQRRGLGVSAREPLYVVSTDPGANTVVVGPRESLGVETISARGRLYVRVNRAEVKWRYRSPAVPAAVEETEHGFRLALDTPAYGVAAGQAAVLYDAGMVVGAGVL
;
A
#
# COMPACT_ATOMS: atom_id res chain seq x y z
N MET A 1 -24.28 -1.53 9.23
CA MET A 1 -23.68 -2.87 9.38
C MET A 1 -23.83 -3.27 10.85
N GLU A 2 -24.33 -4.47 11.12
CA GLU A 2 -24.53 -4.96 12.49
C GLU A 2 -23.21 -5.28 13.18
N LYS A 3 -23.14 -5.03 14.49
CA LYS A 3 -21.98 -5.28 15.35
C LYS A 3 -21.75 -6.79 15.48
N GLN A 4 -20.95 -7.37 14.60
CA GLN A 4 -20.56 -8.78 14.64
C GLN A 4 -19.13 -8.91 15.17
N GLU A 5 -18.96 -9.77 16.18
CA GLU A 5 -17.63 -10.09 16.71
C GLU A 5 -16.83 -10.86 15.66
N GLY A 6 -15.57 -10.46 15.46
CA GLY A 6 -14.65 -11.05 14.49
C GLY A 6 -13.24 -11.10 15.03
N GLU A 7 -12.37 -11.83 14.35
CA GLU A 7 -11.02 -12.14 14.84
C GLU A 7 -10.00 -11.08 14.39
N ILE A 8 -9.03 -10.84 15.27
CA ILE A 8 -7.78 -10.16 14.93
C ILE A 8 -6.70 -11.23 14.88
N VAL A 9 -6.05 -11.37 13.73
CA VAL A 9 -5.04 -12.41 13.49
C VAL A 9 -3.73 -11.78 13.01
N ASP A 10 -2.62 -12.48 13.20
CA ASP A 10 -1.36 -12.11 12.54
C ASP A 10 -1.34 -12.57 11.06
N GLU A 11 -0.28 -12.21 10.34
CA GLU A 11 -0.09 -12.58 8.92
C GLU A 11 0.04 -14.10 8.68
N ARG A 12 0.24 -14.89 9.74
CA ARG A 12 0.27 -16.36 9.68
C ARG A 12 -1.07 -16.98 10.04
N GLY A 13 -2.07 -16.15 10.36
CA GLY A 13 -3.40 -16.58 10.79
C GLY A 13 -3.47 -16.93 12.28
N ASN A 14 -2.45 -16.63 13.09
CA ASN A 14 -2.55 -16.87 14.53
C ASN A 14 -3.47 -15.84 15.17
N HIS A 15 -4.43 -16.32 15.97
CA HIS A 15 -5.36 -15.47 16.69
C HIS A 15 -4.66 -14.65 17.78
N LEU A 16 -4.91 -13.33 17.78
CA LEU A 16 -4.35 -12.35 18.72
C LEU A 16 -5.41 -11.69 19.61
N GLY A 17 -6.68 -11.73 19.22
CA GLY A 17 -7.80 -11.14 19.96
C GLY A 17 -9.03 -10.98 19.07
N THR A 18 -10.04 -10.25 19.58
CA THR A 18 -11.30 -10.04 18.85
C THR A 18 -11.65 -8.57 18.68
N HIS A 19 -12.58 -8.28 17.77
CA HIS A 19 -13.07 -6.94 17.50
C HIS A 19 -14.59 -6.88 17.36
N GLY A 20 -15.18 -5.71 17.60
CA GLY A 20 -16.62 -5.47 17.42
C GLY A 20 -17.07 -5.11 15.99
N GLY A 21 -16.21 -5.26 14.99
CA GLY A 21 -16.54 -5.06 13.58
C GLY A 21 -15.35 -4.56 12.76
N PHE A 22 -15.05 -5.22 11.64
CA PHE A 22 -13.87 -4.94 10.82
C PHE A 22 -13.88 -3.53 10.19
N TRP A 23 -15.06 -2.93 9.96
CA TRP A 23 -15.19 -1.58 9.37
C TRP A 23 -14.64 -0.45 10.26
N ARG A 24 -14.31 -0.76 11.52
CA ARG A 24 -13.65 0.18 12.45
C ARG A 24 -12.14 0.26 12.25
N PHE A 25 -11.59 -0.58 11.38
CA PHE A 25 -10.17 -0.72 11.14
C PHE A 25 -9.83 -0.23 9.73
N THR A 26 -8.75 0.53 9.63
CA THR A 26 -8.21 1.01 8.35
C THR A 26 -6.78 0.50 8.21
N PRO A 27 -6.36 -0.03 7.04
CA PRO A 27 -4.97 -0.37 6.79
C PRO A 27 -4.01 0.76 7.21
N GLY A 28 -2.94 0.40 7.92
CA GLY A 28 -1.99 1.33 8.54
C GLY A 28 -2.39 1.86 9.93
N GLN A 29 -3.57 1.51 10.46
CA GLN A 29 -3.98 1.86 11.82
C GLN A 29 -3.14 1.13 12.85
N ARG A 30 -2.59 1.88 13.82
CA ARG A 30 -1.84 1.34 14.97
C ARG A 30 -2.61 1.33 16.29
N ARG A 31 -3.41 2.37 16.53
CA ARG A 31 -4.10 2.58 17.81
C ARG A 31 -5.46 1.87 17.82
N GLY A 32 -5.92 1.49 19.01
CA GLY A 32 -7.27 0.92 19.17
C GLY A 32 -7.43 -0.51 18.66
N LEU A 33 -6.33 -1.27 18.51
CA LEU A 33 -6.38 -2.66 18.08
C LEU A 33 -6.90 -3.61 19.16
N GLY A 34 -6.73 -3.27 20.45
CA GLY A 34 -7.17 -4.12 21.55
C GLY A 34 -6.34 -5.40 21.76
N VAL A 35 -5.20 -5.52 21.06
CA VAL A 35 -4.27 -6.66 21.18
C VAL A 35 -2.97 -6.23 21.85
N SER A 36 -2.38 -7.12 22.65
CA SER A 36 -1.08 -6.93 23.29
C SER A 36 0.01 -7.68 22.51
N ALA A 37 1.05 -6.98 22.11
CA ALA A 37 2.18 -7.54 21.35
C ALA A 37 3.51 -6.95 21.82
N ARG A 38 4.59 -7.71 21.67
CA ARG A 38 5.96 -7.25 22.03
C ARG A 38 6.42 -6.09 21.17
N GLU A 39 5.99 -6.05 19.92
CA GLU A 39 6.34 -5.03 18.93
C GLU A 39 5.07 -4.30 18.45
N PRO A 40 5.20 -3.06 17.94
CA PRO A 40 4.06 -2.32 17.42
C PRO A 40 3.43 -3.01 16.22
N LEU A 41 2.13 -3.31 16.33
CA LEU A 41 1.33 -3.86 15.23
C LEU A 41 0.52 -2.78 14.52
N TYR A 42 0.26 -3.02 13.24
CA TYR A 42 -0.54 -2.20 12.35
C TYR A 42 -1.55 -3.09 11.63
N VAL A 43 -2.75 -2.56 11.35
CA VAL A 43 -3.69 -3.24 10.46
C VAL A 43 -3.08 -3.34 9.07
N VAL A 44 -2.81 -4.56 8.61
CA VAL A 44 -2.31 -4.82 7.25
C VAL A 44 -3.47 -4.83 6.27
N SER A 45 -4.54 -5.54 6.62
CA SER A 45 -5.74 -5.66 5.80
C SER A 45 -6.98 -5.98 6.64
N THR A 46 -8.14 -5.86 6.02
CA THR A 46 -9.42 -6.33 6.57
C THR A 46 -10.07 -7.26 5.56
N ASP A 47 -10.63 -8.37 6.04
CA ASP A 47 -11.39 -9.32 5.23
C ASP A 47 -12.86 -9.28 5.67
N PRO A 48 -13.74 -8.63 4.87
CA PRO A 48 -15.17 -8.59 5.15
C PRO A 48 -15.86 -9.95 5.08
N GLY A 49 -15.36 -10.87 4.25
CA GLY A 49 -15.95 -12.20 4.05
C GLY A 49 -15.67 -13.15 5.21
N ALA A 50 -14.44 -13.09 5.74
CA ALA A 50 -14.04 -13.84 6.94
C ALA A 50 -14.37 -13.11 8.26
N ASN A 51 -14.76 -11.83 8.19
CA ASN A 51 -14.92 -10.94 9.35
C ASN A 51 -13.63 -10.90 10.20
N THR A 52 -12.50 -10.70 9.55
CA THR A 52 -11.16 -10.75 10.16
C THR A 52 -10.38 -9.47 9.90
N VAL A 53 -9.58 -9.06 10.89
CA VAL A 53 -8.58 -7.99 10.76
C VAL A 53 -7.20 -8.61 10.86
N VAL A 54 -6.39 -8.47 9.80
CA VAL A 54 -5.00 -8.95 9.80
C VAL A 54 -4.11 -7.83 10.29
N VAL A 55 -3.26 -8.12 11.28
CA VAL A 55 -2.27 -7.20 11.82
C VAL A 55 -0.86 -7.74 11.66
N GLY A 56 0.09 -6.83 11.50
CA GLY A 56 1.49 -7.17 11.27
C GLY A 56 2.41 -6.01 11.65
N PRO A 57 3.72 -6.22 11.55
CA PRO A 57 4.70 -5.16 11.76
C PRO A 57 4.57 -4.10 10.64
N ARG A 58 5.28 -2.98 10.78
CA ARG A 58 5.12 -1.84 9.86
C ARG A 58 5.50 -2.20 8.43
N GLU A 59 6.49 -3.08 8.29
CA GLU A 59 7.10 -3.54 7.06
C GLU A 59 6.08 -4.21 6.14
N SER A 60 5.07 -4.88 6.72
CA SER A 60 3.98 -5.54 6.01
C SER A 60 3.01 -4.57 5.32
N LEU A 61 3.10 -3.27 5.60
CA LEU A 61 2.36 -2.21 4.88
C LEU A 61 3.08 -1.74 3.62
N GLY A 62 4.29 -2.24 3.37
CA GLY A 62 5.12 -1.86 2.25
C GLY A 62 4.53 -2.39 0.94
N VAL A 63 4.40 -1.51 -0.05
CA VAL A 63 4.00 -1.87 -1.40
C VAL A 63 5.23 -1.83 -2.29
N GLU A 64 5.55 -2.95 -2.92
CA GLU A 64 6.68 -3.08 -3.84
C GLU A 64 6.28 -2.86 -5.30
N THR A 65 5.00 -3.02 -5.63
CA THR A 65 4.49 -2.83 -6.98
C THR A 65 3.33 -1.85 -7.00
N ILE A 66 3.42 -0.85 -7.88
CA ILE A 66 2.38 0.16 -8.05
C ILE A 66 1.92 0.15 -9.52
N SER A 67 0.62 0.23 -9.74
CA SER A 67 0.04 0.42 -11.08
C SER A 67 -0.50 1.83 -11.18
N ALA A 68 -0.32 2.48 -12.33
CA ALA A 68 -0.90 3.79 -12.60
C ALA A 68 -1.58 3.81 -13.97
N ARG A 69 -2.77 4.43 -14.03
CA ARG A 69 -3.45 4.74 -15.28
C ARG A 69 -2.91 6.04 -15.85
N GLY A 70 -2.46 6.04 -17.09
CA GLY A 70 -1.79 7.18 -17.69
C GLY A 70 -1.04 6.80 -18.95
N ARG A 71 0.14 7.38 -19.14
CA ARG A 71 1.02 7.05 -20.27
C ARG A 71 2.48 7.36 -19.99
N LEU A 72 3.35 6.68 -20.72
CA LEU A 72 4.72 7.11 -20.92
C LEU A 72 4.77 8.11 -22.07
N TYR A 73 5.55 9.17 -21.90
CA TYR A 73 5.90 10.13 -22.96
C TYR A 73 7.14 9.68 -23.72
N VAL A 74 8.05 9.01 -23.01
CA VAL A 74 9.28 8.43 -23.54
C VAL A 74 9.38 7.01 -22.99
N ARG A 75 9.67 6.04 -23.86
CA ARG A 75 9.88 4.67 -23.41
C ARG A 75 11.16 4.58 -22.59
N VAL A 76 11.01 4.09 -21.37
CA VAL A 76 12.08 3.85 -20.42
C VAL A 76 11.80 2.54 -19.68
N ASN A 77 12.84 1.82 -19.30
CA ASN A 77 12.72 0.60 -18.50
C ASN A 77 12.97 0.88 -17.01
N ARG A 78 13.49 2.07 -16.67
CA ARG A 78 13.71 2.54 -15.30
C ARG A 78 13.43 4.04 -15.22
N ALA A 79 12.92 4.46 -14.08
CA ALA A 79 12.68 5.86 -13.76
C ALA A 79 12.65 6.05 -12.25
N GLU A 80 12.81 7.30 -11.80
CA GLU A 80 12.44 7.70 -10.45
C GLU A 80 10.96 8.10 -10.44
N VAL A 81 10.15 7.45 -9.61
CA VAL A 81 8.74 7.80 -9.47
C VAL A 81 8.50 8.66 -8.24
N LYS A 82 7.64 9.67 -8.37
CA LYS A 82 7.16 10.50 -7.28
C LYS A 82 5.63 10.57 -7.29
N TRP A 83 5.00 10.12 -6.20
CA TRP A 83 3.54 10.16 -6.02
C TRP A 83 3.05 11.08 -4.88
N ARG A 84 3.99 11.69 -4.15
CA ARG A 84 3.74 12.70 -3.11
C ARG A 84 4.70 13.86 -3.31
N TYR A 85 4.18 15.09 -3.33
CA TYR A 85 4.98 16.29 -3.63
C TYR A 85 6.20 16.46 -2.70
N ARG A 86 6.07 16.12 -1.42
CA ARG A 86 7.14 16.28 -0.41
C ARG A 86 7.96 15.01 -0.17
N SER A 87 7.65 13.90 -0.84
CA SER A 87 8.41 12.66 -0.67
C SER A 87 9.62 12.62 -1.62
N PRO A 88 10.72 11.96 -1.22
CA PRO A 88 11.78 11.57 -2.15
C PRO A 88 11.20 10.77 -3.32
N ALA A 89 11.82 10.88 -4.48
CA ALA A 89 11.50 9.99 -5.58
C ALA A 89 12.06 8.59 -5.29
N VAL A 90 11.38 7.55 -5.75
CA VAL A 90 11.77 6.16 -5.54
C VAL A 90 12.16 5.56 -6.90
N PRO A 91 13.39 5.05 -7.05
CA PRO A 91 13.79 4.32 -8.24
C PRO A 91 12.90 3.09 -8.46
N ALA A 92 12.51 2.86 -9.71
CA ALA A 92 11.66 1.73 -10.06
C ALA A 92 11.98 1.21 -11.47
N ALA A 93 11.77 -0.09 -11.65
CA ALA A 93 11.60 -0.68 -12.97
C ALA A 93 10.22 -0.30 -13.53
N VAL A 94 10.16 0.02 -14.82
CA VAL A 94 8.96 0.51 -15.50
C VAL A 94 8.54 -0.48 -16.58
N GLU A 95 7.29 -0.89 -16.53
CA GLU A 95 6.64 -1.72 -17.55
C GLU A 95 5.44 -0.93 -18.12
N GLU A 96 5.46 -0.64 -19.42
CA GLU A 96 4.32 -0.04 -20.11
C GLU A 96 3.17 -1.05 -20.20
N THR A 97 1.95 -0.61 -19.94
CA THR A 97 0.73 -1.43 -20.03
C THR A 97 -0.27 -0.77 -20.98
N GLU A 98 -1.34 -1.47 -21.35
CA GLU A 98 -2.38 -0.94 -22.25
C GLU A 98 -2.97 0.41 -21.80
N HIS A 99 -3.03 0.66 -20.49
CA HIS A 99 -3.69 1.83 -19.91
C HIS A 99 -2.76 2.70 -19.06
N GLY A 100 -1.44 2.50 -19.14
CA GLY A 100 -0.47 3.26 -18.36
C GLY A 100 0.80 2.48 -18.11
N PHE A 101 1.17 2.28 -16.85
CA PHE A 101 2.41 1.60 -16.50
C PHE A 101 2.34 0.92 -15.12
N ARG A 102 3.16 -0.12 -14.97
CA ARG A 102 3.42 -0.80 -13.71
C ARG A 102 4.86 -0.49 -13.28
N LEU A 103 5.03 -0.26 -11.99
CA LEU A 103 6.28 0.09 -11.35
C LEU A 103 6.66 -0.99 -10.35
N ALA A 104 7.83 -1.57 -10.50
CA ALA A 104 8.47 -2.38 -9.47
C ALA A 104 9.47 -1.51 -8.73
N LEU A 105 9.17 -1.15 -7.48
CA LEU A 105 9.94 -0.22 -6.68
C LEU A 105 11.19 -0.89 -6.10
N ASP A 106 12.32 -0.19 -6.12
CA ASP A 106 13.56 -0.67 -5.50
C ASP A 106 13.47 -0.70 -3.96
N THR A 107 12.58 0.11 -3.39
CA THR A 107 12.31 0.14 -1.94
C THR A 107 10.80 0.18 -1.68
N PRO A 108 10.27 -0.56 -0.68
CA PRO A 108 8.85 -0.57 -0.37
C PRO A 108 8.30 0.83 -0.08
N ALA A 109 7.18 1.16 -0.71
CA ALA A 109 6.46 2.40 -0.48
C ALA A 109 5.37 2.22 0.57
N TYR A 110 5.20 3.22 1.43
CA TYR A 110 4.17 3.23 2.47
C TYR A 110 3.15 4.32 2.21
N GLY A 111 1.87 4.02 2.46
CA GLY A 111 0.79 5.00 2.31
C GLY A 111 0.56 5.41 0.85
N VAL A 112 0.71 4.48 -0.08
CA VAL A 112 0.31 4.64 -1.47
C VAL A 112 -1.22 4.60 -1.51
N ALA A 113 -1.85 5.71 -1.92
CA ALA A 113 -3.30 5.82 -1.99
C ALA A 113 -3.76 5.99 -3.43
N ALA A 114 -4.93 5.41 -3.75
CA ALA A 114 -5.59 5.62 -5.03
C ALA A 114 -5.88 7.12 -5.26
N GLY A 115 -5.83 7.54 -6.52
CA GLY A 115 -6.08 8.93 -6.92
C GLY A 115 -4.87 9.86 -6.78
N GLN A 116 -3.73 9.38 -6.26
CA GLN A 116 -2.49 10.16 -6.27
C GLN A 116 -1.90 10.21 -7.67
N ALA A 117 -1.38 11.36 -8.07
CA ALA A 117 -0.64 11.48 -9.32
C ALA A 117 0.74 10.83 -9.17
N ALA A 118 1.12 9.94 -10.07
CA ALA A 118 2.47 9.39 -10.19
C ALA A 118 3.19 10.04 -11.37
N VAL A 119 4.35 10.65 -11.10
CA VAL A 119 5.19 11.28 -12.12
C VAL A 119 6.53 10.56 -12.18
N LEU A 120 6.95 10.15 -13.37
CA LEU A 120 8.20 9.45 -13.63
C LEU A 120 9.24 10.43 -14.16
N TYR A 121 10.43 10.36 -13.59
CA TYR A 121 11.58 11.15 -13.96
C TYR A 121 12.73 10.26 -14.45
N ASP A 122 13.39 10.69 -15.51
CA ASP A 122 14.68 10.15 -15.95
C ASP A 122 15.64 11.32 -16.17
N ALA A 123 16.78 11.31 -15.48
CA ALA A 123 17.75 12.41 -15.46
C ALA A 123 17.11 13.82 -15.26
N GLY A 124 16.08 13.90 -14.43
CA GLY A 124 15.34 15.15 -14.13
C GLY A 124 14.24 15.52 -15.15
N MET A 125 14.09 14.76 -16.23
CA MET A 125 13.07 14.98 -17.26
C MET A 125 11.83 14.14 -16.97
N VAL A 126 10.64 14.70 -17.22
CA VAL A 126 9.38 13.95 -17.08
C VAL A 126 9.22 12.99 -18.26
N VAL A 127 9.23 11.69 -17.98
CA VAL A 127 9.12 10.62 -19.00
C VAL A 127 7.79 9.89 -18.95
N GLY A 128 6.98 10.11 -17.92
CA GLY A 128 5.64 9.53 -17.81
C GLY A 128 4.84 10.16 -16.69
N ALA A 129 3.51 10.05 -16.79
CA ALA A 129 2.61 10.48 -15.74
C ALA A 129 1.31 9.66 -15.75
N GLY A 130 0.74 9.47 -14.56
CA GLY A 130 -0.52 8.76 -14.38
C GLY A 130 -1.15 9.00 -13.01
N VAL A 131 -2.21 8.27 -12.73
CA VAL A 131 -2.94 8.26 -11.46
C VAL A 131 -2.95 6.85 -10.91
N LEU A 132 -2.61 6.70 -9.63
CA LEU A 132 -2.61 5.43 -8.89
C LEU A 132 -4.01 4.88 -8.67
#